data_AF-A0A543PJP1-F1
#
_entry.id   AF-A0A543PJP1-F1
#
_cell.length_a   1.000
_cell.length_b   1.000
_cell.length_c   1.000
_cell.angle_alpha   90.00
_cell.angle_beta   90.00
_cell.angle_gamma   90.00
#
_symmetry.space_group_name_H-M   'P 1'
#
loop_
_entity.id
_entity.type
_entity.pdbx_description
1 polymer ?
#
loop_
_entity_poly.entity_id
_entity_poly.type
_entity_poly.pdbx_seq_one_letter_code
_entity_poly.pdbx_strand_id
1 'polypeptide(L)'
;MPKPGSDDGRRLVQGVWDVFEQLGNWPTVGQVANRLDRLHDLAFEEALPDVPAPLLYGVHPGRVTSDEETVGLTVAGAAAAEGSAEYLRLVVAAVALAAQMQRAWEPPADDREAELAFTASDLAREVQQPVADRALLLARVGALLRTENWGWKAASHGVAPDAWSFSIDRSVRRFRGVADVEDFWTRAHPPSQTLGGADAPPLSVVAARGTGQPDSRSSVSNRIIFLVHGRDHKARDALIELLRAFDLRVVTWREAASRARGGGTPYTGDIVRAGMNMADAVVVLLTPDDVGYVRPVFRQDRDGPDELRPTGQARLNVIFEAGMAMALGRERVVIVEVGATRDLSDTAGIHTIRLRDDVESRRDFAARLRDAGLTVDTEGEQWRTVGTFDRPPLIVSDLSVESAAPQDRSGQAADHTEQQLETIRLTDTLVASRLRRLDTPFSTDVVGELTNESSTALNVVLLGATFLDGAGRIVGTADGAVNGLPGGAAKSFRLTSLGMIQDATSFKVQSNGQM
;
A
#
# COMPACT_ATOMS: atom_id res chain seq x y z
N MET A 1 1.40 31.43 -7.08
CA MET A 1 1.01 30.06 -7.52
C MET A 1 0.74 29.99 -9.03
N PRO A 2 0.89 28.82 -9.66
CA PRO A 2 0.51 28.62 -11.06
C PRO A 2 -1.00 28.79 -11.29
N LYS A 3 -1.41 29.08 -12.52
CA LYS A 3 -2.82 29.29 -12.92
C LYS A 3 -3.13 28.47 -14.18
N PRO A 4 -4.40 28.10 -14.42
CA PRO A 4 -4.81 27.48 -15.67
C PRO A 4 -4.48 28.37 -16.87
N GLY A 5 -4.07 27.75 -17.99
CA GLY A 5 -3.62 28.42 -19.20
C GLY A 5 -4.74 28.95 -20.10
N SER A 6 -5.96 28.44 -19.93
CA SER A 6 -7.13 28.81 -20.74
C SER A 6 -8.41 28.86 -19.91
N ASP A 7 -9.49 29.32 -20.53
CA ASP A 7 -10.84 29.33 -19.95
C ASP A 7 -11.36 27.90 -19.73
N ASP A 8 -11.03 26.97 -20.62
CA ASP A 8 -11.41 25.56 -20.50
C ASP A 8 -10.63 24.87 -19.38
N GLY A 9 -9.33 25.16 -19.23
CA GLY A 9 -8.55 24.74 -18.07
C GLY A 9 -9.12 25.29 -16.75
N ARG A 10 -9.62 26.55 -16.74
CA ARG A 10 -10.31 27.12 -15.56
C ARG A 10 -11.61 26.37 -15.26
N ARG A 11 -12.41 26.05 -16.28
CA ARG A 11 -13.66 25.28 -16.14
C ARG A 11 -13.39 23.87 -15.61
N LEU A 12 -12.33 23.21 -16.06
CA LEU A 12 -11.92 21.91 -15.53
C LEU A 12 -11.58 22.01 -14.04
N VAL A 13 -10.73 22.96 -13.63
CA VAL A 13 -10.39 23.16 -12.21
C VAL A 13 -11.64 23.45 -11.37
N GLN A 14 -12.53 24.34 -11.84
CA GLN A 14 -13.79 24.62 -11.14
C GLN A 14 -14.70 23.38 -11.07
N GLY A 15 -14.79 22.61 -12.16
CA GLY A 15 -15.60 21.39 -12.24
C GLY A 15 -15.14 20.33 -11.25
N VAL A 16 -13.83 20.12 -11.08
CA VAL A 16 -13.27 19.23 -10.06
C VAL A 16 -13.66 19.72 -8.66
N TRP A 17 -13.51 21.03 -8.41
CA TRP A 17 -13.82 21.63 -7.11
C TRP A 17 -15.31 21.50 -6.73
N ASP A 18 -16.22 21.80 -7.66
CA ASP A 18 -17.66 21.73 -7.42
C ASP A 18 -18.13 20.32 -7.04
N VAL A 19 -17.61 19.29 -7.71
CA VAL A 19 -17.97 17.90 -7.42
C VAL A 19 -17.33 17.46 -6.10
N PHE A 20 -16.07 17.85 -5.84
CA PHE A 20 -15.42 17.62 -4.55
C PHE A 20 -16.21 18.24 -3.39
N GLU A 21 -16.70 19.46 -3.56
CA GLU A 21 -17.53 20.11 -2.55
C GLU A 21 -18.82 19.32 -2.32
N GLN A 22 -19.48 18.82 -3.36
CA GLN A 22 -20.71 18.02 -3.19
C GLN A 22 -20.47 16.69 -2.48
N LEU A 23 -19.38 15.98 -2.81
CA LEU A 23 -19.14 14.62 -2.33
C LEU A 23 -18.39 14.55 -1.00
N GLY A 24 -17.56 15.54 -0.68
CA GLY A 24 -16.65 15.50 0.48
C GLY A 24 -15.40 14.64 0.28
N ASN A 25 -15.20 14.08 -0.91
CA ASN A 25 -14.01 13.35 -1.34
C ASN A 25 -13.66 13.69 -2.79
N TRP A 26 -12.45 13.32 -3.23
CA TRP A 26 -12.01 13.60 -4.60
C TRP A 26 -12.86 12.82 -5.61
N PRO A 27 -13.41 13.48 -6.64
CA PRO A 27 -14.28 12.85 -7.63
C PRO A 27 -13.51 11.94 -8.59
N THR A 28 -14.24 11.15 -9.38
CA THR A 28 -13.65 10.42 -10.50
C THR A 28 -13.60 11.28 -11.78
N VAL A 29 -12.73 10.93 -12.71
CA VAL A 29 -12.61 11.58 -14.02
C VAL A 29 -13.97 11.57 -14.73
N GLY A 30 -14.67 10.44 -14.74
CA GLY A 30 -15.98 10.33 -15.38
C GLY A 30 -17.05 11.24 -14.76
N GLN A 31 -17.02 11.45 -13.43
CA GLN A 31 -17.95 12.39 -12.77
C GLN A 31 -17.70 13.83 -13.20
N VAL A 32 -16.43 14.22 -13.34
CA VAL A 32 -16.03 15.56 -13.78
C VAL A 32 -16.29 15.74 -15.28
N ALA A 33 -15.94 14.75 -16.11
CA ALA A 33 -16.17 14.75 -17.55
C ALA A 33 -17.66 14.93 -17.88
N ASN A 34 -18.55 14.13 -17.26
CA ASN A 34 -20.00 14.25 -17.41
C ASN A 34 -20.58 15.58 -16.96
N ARG A 35 -19.88 16.31 -16.08
CA ARG A 35 -20.28 17.65 -15.64
C ARG A 35 -19.83 18.71 -16.65
N LEU A 36 -18.60 18.61 -17.14
CA LEU A 36 -18.05 19.53 -18.14
C LEU A 36 -18.83 19.46 -19.44
N ASP A 37 -19.11 18.26 -19.93
CA ASP A 37 -19.94 18.03 -21.12
C ASP A 37 -21.32 18.69 -20.95
N ARG A 38 -22.03 18.37 -19.86
CA ARG A 38 -23.39 18.86 -19.61
C ARG A 38 -23.50 20.37 -19.44
N LEU A 39 -22.52 21.02 -18.80
CA LEU A 39 -22.59 22.44 -18.44
C LEU A 39 -21.90 23.34 -19.46
N HIS A 40 -20.92 22.81 -20.20
CA HIS A 40 -19.99 23.61 -20.99
C HIS A 40 -19.74 23.05 -22.39
N ASP A 41 -20.30 21.89 -22.76
CA ASP A 41 -20.01 21.21 -24.05
C ASP A 41 -18.50 21.01 -24.25
N LEU A 42 -17.82 20.62 -23.17
CA LEU A 42 -16.36 20.55 -23.07
C LEU A 42 -15.91 19.15 -22.65
N ALA A 43 -15.08 18.51 -23.47
CA ALA A 43 -14.47 17.23 -23.14
C ALA A 43 -13.34 17.41 -22.10
N PHE A 44 -13.22 16.44 -21.19
CA PHE A 44 -12.20 16.46 -20.15
C PHE A 44 -10.78 16.48 -20.74
N GLU A 45 -10.55 15.66 -21.78
CA GLU A 45 -9.28 15.51 -22.48
C GLU A 45 -8.88 16.76 -23.26
N GLU A 46 -9.83 17.59 -23.67
CA GLU A 46 -9.57 18.86 -24.35
C GLU A 46 -9.13 19.93 -23.35
N ALA A 47 -9.69 19.93 -22.14
CA ALA A 47 -9.37 20.90 -21.10
C ALA A 47 -8.10 20.56 -20.29
N LEU A 48 -7.78 19.27 -20.15
CA LEU A 48 -6.68 18.78 -19.32
C LEU A 48 -5.29 19.36 -19.71
N PRO A 49 -4.91 19.50 -21.00
CA PRO A 49 -3.63 20.09 -21.40
C PRO A 49 -3.40 21.51 -20.90
N ASP A 50 -4.47 22.28 -20.67
CA ASP A 50 -4.41 23.67 -20.24
C ASP A 50 -4.31 23.84 -18.71
N VAL A 51 -4.32 22.74 -17.94
CA VAL A 51 -4.16 22.78 -16.49
C VAL A 51 -2.73 22.35 -16.12
N PRO A 52 -1.87 23.23 -15.59
CA PRO A 52 -0.52 22.84 -15.24
C PRO A 52 -0.51 21.72 -14.19
N ALA A 53 0.39 20.75 -14.35
CA ALA A 53 0.48 19.58 -13.47
C ALA A 53 0.51 19.89 -11.96
N PRO A 54 1.17 20.97 -11.47
CA PRO A 54 1.16 21.30 -10.05
C PRO A 54 -0.21 21.67 -9.46
N LEU A 55 -1.25 21.89 -10.27
CA LEU A 55 -2.61 22.16 -9.81
C LEU A 55 -3.40 20.86 -9.56
N LEU A 56 -2.96 19.74 -10.12
CA LEU A 56 -3.71 18.49 -10.18
C LEU A 56 -3.15 17.44 -9.22
N TYR A 57 -4.04 16.62 -8.67
CA TYR A 57 -3.75 15.43 -7.90
C TYR A 57 -4.42 14.22 -8.56
N GLY A 58 -3.71 13.09 -8.65
CA GLY A 58 -4.21 11.85 -9.26
C GLY A 58 -4.09 11.77 -10.79
N VAL A 59 -4.17 12.91 -11.49
CA VAL A 59 -4.05 13.00 -12.96
C VAL A 59 -3.01 14.04 -13.38
N HIS A 60 -2.52 13.94 -14.62
CA HIS A 60 -1.59 14.92 -15.19
C HIS A 60 -1.80 15.11 -16.70
N PRO A 61 -1.48 16.30 -17.26
CA PRO A 61 -1.55 16.57 -18.69
C PRO A 61 -0.74 15.58 -19.52
N GLY A 62 -1.30 15.16 -20.67
CA GLY A 62 -0.63 14.27 -21.61
C GLY A 62 -0.75 12.76 -21.30
N ARG A 63 -1.49 12.38 -20.26
CA ARG A 63 -1.82 10.99 -19.94
C ARG A 63 -3.24 10.64 -20.38
N VAL A 64 -3.42 9.42 -20.87
CA VAL A 64 -4.75 8.83 -21.09
C VAL A 64 -5.36 8.48 -19.74
N THR A 65 -6.53 9.03 -19.44
CA THR A 65 -7.29 8.80 -18.21
C THR A 65 -8.47 7.84 -18.45
N SER A 66 -8.93 7.15 -17.40
CA SER A 66 -10.19 6.39 -17.44
C SER A 66 -11.20 6.96 -16.45
N ASP A 67 -12.49 6.73 -16.70
CA ASP A 67 -13.58 7.32 -15.92
C ASP A 67 -13.57 6.96 -14.42
N GLU A 68 -12.94 5.84 -14.05
CA GLU A 68 -12.85 5.34 -12.68
C GLU A 68 -11.71 5.99 -11.88
N GLU A 69 -10.75 6.64 -12.55
CA GLU A 69 -9.62 7.27 -11.87
C GLU A 69 -10.05 8.48 -11.04
N THR A 70 -9.44 8.65 -9.87
CA THR A 70 -9.65 9.85 -9.04
C THR A 70 -8.89 11.05 -9.61
N VAL A 71 -9.60 12.18 -9.73
CA VAL A 71 -9.02 13.49 -10.03
C VAL A 71 -9.26 14.42 -8.84
N GLY A 72 -8.19 15.06 -8.37
CA GLY A 72 -8.25 16.06 -7.31
C GLY A 72 -7.43 17.30 -7.61
N LEU A 73 -7.47 18.24 -6.69
CA LEU A 73 -6.70 19.49 -6.76
C LEU A 73 -5.69 19.55 -5.63
N THR A 74 -4.49 20.02 -5.94
CA THR A 74 -3.53 20.46 -4.91
C THR A 74 -4.03 21.74 -4.23
N VAL A 75 -3.32 22.26 -3.23
CA VAL A 75 -3.63 23.58 -2.64
C VAL A 75 -3.55 24.70 -3.69
N ALA A 76 -2.60 24.62 -4.63
CA ALA A 76 -2.54 25.59 -5.73
C ALA A 76 -3.73 25.45 -6.70
N GLY A 77 -4.17 24.23 -7.00
CA GLY A 77 -5.36 23.99 -7.81
C GLY A 77 -6.63 24.51 -7.14
N ALA A 78 -6.81 24.19 -5.86
CA ALA A 78 -7.94 24.67 -5.06
C ALA A 78 -7.98 26.21 -4.99
N ALA A 79 -6.83 26.86 -4.87
CA ALA A 79 -6.73 28.32 -4.86
C ALA A 79 -7.06 28.99 -6.21
N ALA A 80 -7.09 28.22 -7.30
CA ALA A 80 -7.58 28.69 -8.59
C ALA A 80 -9.10 28.50 -8.77
N ALA A 81 -9.77 27.78 -7.87
CA ALA A 81 -11.22 27.58 -7.86
C ALA A 81 -11.94 28.61 -6.97
N GLU A 82 -13.15 29.02 -7.39
CA GLU A 82 -14.05 29.86 -6.62
C GLU A 82 -14.66 29.07 -5.44
N GLY A 83 -14.87 29.75 -4.31
CA GLY A 83 -15.45 29.13 -3.10
C GLY A 83 -14.45 28.40 -2.20
N SER A 84 -13.17 28.29 -2.57
CA SER A 84 -12.16 27.53 -1.81
C SER A 84 -11.53 28.26 -0.63
N ALA A 85 -11.74 29.57 -0.50
CA ALA A 85 -10.98 30.44 0.40
C ALA A 85 -11.09 30.07 1.89
N GLU A 86 -12.21 29.53 2.36
CA GLU A 86 -12.35 29.07 3.74
C GLU A 86 -11.53 27.79 4.00
N TYR A 87 -11.60 26.81 3.11
CA TYR A 87 -10.83 25.56 3.23
C TYR A 87 -9.34 25.83 3.21
N LEU A 88 -8.87 26.73 2.36
CA LEU A 88 -7.46 27.11 2.27
C LEU A 88 -6.96 27.80 3.54
N ARG A 89 -7.77 28.67 4.15
CA ARG A 89 -7.45 29.25 5.46
C ARG A 89 -7.32 28.17 6.53
N LEU A 90 -8.18 27.15 6.51
CA LEU A 90 -8.12 26.03 7.43
C LEU A 90 -6.92 25.12 7.18
N VAL A 91 -6.50 24.91 5.94
CA VAL A 91 -5.25 24.19 5.62
C VAL A 91 -4.05 24.92 6.22
N VAL A 92 -3.95 26.24 6.04
CA VAL A 92 -2.88 27.06 6.62
C VAL A 92 -2.89 26.98 8.15
N ALA A 93 -4.08 27.11 8.77
CA ALA A 93 -4.25 26.99 10.21
C ALA A 93 -3.86 25.60 10.74
N ALA A 94 -4.26 24.53 10.05
CA ALA A 94 -3.96 23.15 10.40
C ALA A 94 -2.44 22.90 10.40
N VAL A 95 -1.75 23.34 9.35
CA VAL A 95 -0.30 23.17 9.24
C VAL A 95 0.44 24.01 10.27
N ALA A 96 -0.02 25.23 10.55
CA ALA A 96 0.53 26.07 11.61
C ALA A 96 0.35 25.42 12.99
N LEU A 97 -0.82 24.86 13.27
CA LEU A 97 -1.13 24.14 14.52
C LEU A 97 -0.27 22.88 14.66
N ALA A 98 -0.16 22.07 13.61
CA ALA A 98 0.72 20.91 13.57
C ALA A 98 2.18 21.28 13.86
N ALA A 99 2.66 22.41 13.32
CA ALA A 99 4.01 22.93 13.60
C ALA A 99 4.20 23.37 15.06
N GLN A 100 3.15 23.87 15.72
CA GLN A 100 3.16 24.19 17.14
C GLN A 100 3.14 22.93 18.01
N MET A 101 2.26 21.96 17.70
CA MET A 101 2.20 20.67 18.39
C MET A 101 3.55 19.96 18.31
N GLN A 102 4.16 19.90 17.12
CA GLN A 102 5.47 19.32 16.93
C GLN A 102 6.55 20.02 17.77
N ARG A 103 6.47 21.35 17.93
CA ARG A 103 7.43 22.10 18.76
C ARG A 103 7.29 21.77 20.25
N ALA A 104 6.06 21.57 20.72
CA ALA A 104 5.76 21.28 22.11
C ALA A 104 5.93 19.79 22.46
N TRP A 105 5.96 18.92 21.46
CA TRP A 105 6.05 17.48 21.66
C TRP A 105 7.44 17.04 22.07
N GLU A 106 7.50 16.36 23.21
CA GLU A 106 8.66 15.62 23.69
C GLU A 106 8.32 14.12 23.62
N PRO A 107 9.12 13.31 22.91
CA PRO A 107 8.90 11.86 22.85
C PRO A 107 9.02 11.25 24.27
N PRO A 108 8.14 10.31 24.65
CA PRO A 108 8.28 9.58 25.90
C PRO A 108 9.65 8.90 26.00
N ALA A 109 10.27 8.95 27.18
CA ALA A 109 11.63 8.44 27.37
C ALA A 109 11.75 6.92 27.18
N ASP A 110 10.64 6.21 27.35
CA ASP A 110 10.47 4.75 27.28
C ASP A 110 9.93 4.26 25.92
N ASP A 111 9.45 5.17 25.07
CA ASP A 111 8.90 4.83 23.75
C ASP A 111 9.70 5.53 22.63
N ARG A 112 10.64 4.78 22.05
CA ARG A 112 11.46 5.24 20.92
C ARG A 112 10.71 5.27 19.59
N GLU A 113 9.50 4.71 19.53
CA GLU A 113 8.67 4.62 18.34
C GLU A 113 7.48 5.58 18.39
N ALA A 114 7.28 6.28 19.50
CA ALA A 114 6.21 7.27 19.66
C ALA A 114 6.22 8.28 18.52
N GLU A 115 5.11 8.35 17.79
CA GLU A 115 4.90 9.33 16.73
C GLU A 115 3.87 10.37 17.17
N LEU A 116 4.11 11.62 16.79
CA LEU A 116 3.13 12.67 17.00
C LEU A 116 2.05 12.56 15.92
N ALA A 117 0.82 12.28 16.34
CA ALA A 117 -0.35 12.35 15.48
C ALA A 117 -0.99 13.75 15.52
N PHE A 118 -1.37 14.25 14.35
CA PHE A 118 -2.25 15.40 14.15
C PHE A 118 -3.58 14.90 13.62
N THR A 119 -4.67 15.17 14.33
CA THR A 119 -6.00 14.61 14.04
C THR A 119 -6.99 15.69 13.63
N ALA A 120 -8.10 15.27 13.02
CA ALA A 120 -9.21 16.17 12.77
C ALA A 120 -9.74 16.82 14.06
N SER A 121 -9.74 16.09 15.18
CA SER A 121 -10.13 16.61 16.49
C SER A 121 -9.20 17.72 16.99
N ASP A 122 -7.91 17.67 16.65
CA ASP A 122 -6.96 18.73 16.99
C ASP A 122 -7.29 20.01 16.22
N LEU A 123 -7.50 19.89 14.91
CA LEU A 123 -7.93 21.02 14.08
C LEU A 123 -9.29 21.54 14.51
N ALA A 124 -10.22 20.64 14.81
CA ALA A 124 -11.57 20.99 15.21
C ALA A 124 -11.53 21.93 16.42
N ARG A 125 -10.71 21.65 17.45
CA ARG A 125 -10.61 22.51 18.65
C ARG A 125 -10.26 23.96 18.34
N GLU A 126 -9.60 24.22 17.23
CA GLU A 126 -9.23 25.57 16.76
C GLU A 126 -10.35 26.25 15.95
N VAL A 127 -11.22 25.47 15.29
CA VAL A 127 -12.30 25.98 14.43
C VAL A 127 -13.52 26.35 15.27
N GLN A 128 -13.76 27.66 15.45
CA GLN A 128 -14.90 28.22 16.19
C GLN A 128 -16.25 28.17 15.43
N GLN A 129 -16.35 27.41 14.33
CA GLN A 129 -17.56 27.36 13.49
C GLN A 129 -18.69 26.50 14.12
N PRO A 130 -19.97 26.74 13.76
CA PRO A 130 -21.13 25.97 14.20
C PRO A 130 -20.99 24.46 13.95
N VAL A 131 -21.68 23.64 14.77
CA VAL A 131 -21.57 22.16 14.76
C VAL A 131 -22.15 21.51 13.49
N ALA A 132 -23.13 22.16 12.84
CA ALA A 132 -23.64 21.71 11.55
C ALA A 132 -22.55 21.87 10.47
N ASP A 133 -22.34 20.84 9.66
CA ASP A 133 -21.36 20.80 8.56
C ASP A 133 -19.87 20.76 8.94
N ARG A 134 -19.53 20.78 10.24
CA ARG A 134 -18.13 20.71 10.71
C ARG A 134 -17.42 19.42 10.31
N ALA A 135 -18.11 18.28 10.36
CA ALA A 135 -17.52 16.99 9.96
C ALA A 135 -17.15 16.96 8.48
N LEU A 136 -18.02 17.50 7.62
CA LEU A 136 -17.81 17.55 6.18
C LEU A 136 -16.73 18.58 5.80
N LEU A 137 -16.70 19.72 6.49
CA LEU A 137 -15.63 20.71 6.39
C LEU A 137 -14.26 20.10 6.74
N LEU A 138 -14.18 19.39 7.88
CA LEU A 138 -12.96 18.71 8.30
C LEU A 138 -12.55 17.60 7.31
N ALA A 139 -13.50 16.83 6.78
CA ALA A 139 -13.23 15.82 5.75
C ALA A 139 -12.54 16.43 4.51
N ARG A 140 -13.11 17.53 4.00
CA ARG A 140 -12.57 18.26 2.84
C ARG A 140 -11.18 18.85 3.12
N VAL A 141 -10.97 19.44 4.30
CA VAL A 141 -9.63 19.94 4.70
C VAL A 141 -8.63 18.79 4.80
N GLY A 142 -9.02 17.64 5.36
CA GLY A 142 -8.19 16.43 5.40
C GLY A 142 -7.79 15.93 4.01
N ALA A 143 -8.72 15.96 3.05
CA ALA A 143 -8.44 15.61 1.67
C ALA A 143 -7.41 16.55 1.02
N LEU A 144 -7.52 17.86 1.25
CA LEU A 144 -6.55 18.86 0.78
C LEU A 144 -5.17 18.67 1.42
N LEU A 145 -5.11 18.48 2.75
CA LEU A 145 -3.86 18.23 3.47
C LEU A 145 -3.11 17.00 2.93
N ARG A 146 -3.82 15.99 2.43
CA ARG A 146 -3.23 14.78 1.85
C ARG A 146 -2.55 15.02 0.50
N THR A 147 -2.99 16.02 -0.25
CA THR A 147 -2.41 16.33 -1.57
C THR A 147 -1.05 17.04 -1.46
N GLU A 148 -0.72 17.55 -0.28
CA GLU A 148 0.44 18.40 -0.05
C GLU A 148 1.50 17.74 0.80
N ASN A 149 2.76 18.07 0.52
CA ASN A 149 3.87 17.69 1.38
C ASN A 149 4.08 18.78 2.45
N TRP A 150 3.33 18.71 3.55
CA TRP A 150 3.49 19.65 4.68
C TRP A 150 4.23 19.07 5.89
N GLY A 151 4.78 17.85 5.75
CA GLY A 151 5.61 17.20 6.77
C GLY A 151 4.93 16.07 7.54
N TRP A 152 3.86 15.52 6.97
CA TRP A 152 3.29 14.24 7.39
C TRP A 152 4.02 13.07 6.73
N LYS A 153 4.12 11.93 7.45
CA LYS A 153 4.77 10.68 7.02
C LYS A 153 3.76 9.59 6.64
N ALA A 154 2.70 9.49 7.43
CA ALA A 154 1.62 8.55 7.25
C ALA A 154 0.30 9.27 7.52
N ALA A 155 -0.76 8.81 6.87
CA ALA A 155 -2.07 9.43 6.99
C ALA A 155 -3.14 8.36 6.99
N SER A 156 -3.94 8.30 8.05
CA SER A 156 -5.04 7.36 8.20
C SER A 156 -6.39 8.00 7.87
N HIS A 157 -7.38 7.17 7.57
CA HIS A 157 -8.79 7.54 7.54
C HIS A 157 -9.58 6.47 8.30
N GLY A 158 -10.50 6.92 9.13
CA GLY A 158 -11.46 6.10 9.85
C GLY A 158 -12.80 6.04 9.13
N VAL A 159 -13.78 5.44 9.81
CA VAL A 159 -15.11 5.19 9.23
C VAL A 159 -15.95 6.47 9.13
N ALA A 160 -15.74 7.43 10.04
CA ALA A 160 -16.43 8.73 9.99
C ALA A 160 -15.71 9.70 9.02
N PRO A 161 -16.42 10.62 8.35
CA PRO A 161 -15.82 11.56 7.39
C PRO A 161 -14.71 12.43 7.98
N ASP A 162 -14.79 12.75 9.26
CA ASP A 162 -13.82 13.52 10.02
C ASP A 162 -12.80 12.64 10.76
N ALA A 163 -12.82 11.32 10.62
CA ALA A 163 -11.90 10.44 11.34
C ALA A 163 -10.53 10.30 10.65
N TRP A 164 -9.88 11.41 10.28
CA TRP A 164 -8.53 11.36 9.71
C TRP A 164 -7.46 11.71 10.74
N SER A 165 -6.26 11.15 10.54
CA SER A 165 -5.05 11.51 11.29
C SER A 165 -3.82 11.50 10.40
N PHE A 166 -2.84 12.32 10.75
CA PHE A 166 -1.53 12.41 10.12
C PHE A 166 -0.46 12.15 11.17
N SER A 167 0.41 11.18 10.95
CA SER A 167 1.67 11.11 11.68
C SER A 167 2.60 12.19 11.11
N ILE A 168 3.08 13.09 11.97
CA ILE A 168 3.85 14.27 11.58
C ILE A 168 5.27 14.22 12.16
N ASP A 169 6.23 14.74 11.40
CA ASP A 169 7.63 14.77 11.83
C ASP A 169 8.21 16.19 11.88
N ARG A 170 9.51 16.30 12.17
CA ARG A 170 10.20 17.59 12.31
C ARG A 170 10.17 18.46 11.04
N SER A 171 9.84 17.93 9.87
CA SER A 171 9.79 18.70 8.62
C SER A 171 8.66 19.73 8.59
N VAL A 172 7.56 19.50 9.34
CA VAL A 172 6.46 20.48 9.49
C VAL A 172 6.92 21.81 10.10
N ARG A 173 8.08 21.83 10.78
CA ARG A 173 8.67 23.03 11.39
C ARG A 173 8.92 24.15 10.38
N ARG A 174 9.08 23.84 9.08
CA ARG A 174 9.25 24.86 8.03
C ARG A 174 8.04 25.79 7.91
N PHE A 175 6.85 25.35 8.32
CA PHE A 175 5.61 26.12 8.26
C PHE A 175 5.32 26.90 9.55
N ARG A 176 6.27 27.02 10.47
CA ARG A 176 6.12 27.89 11.64
C ARG A 176 5.88 29.33 11.20
N GLY A 177 4.80 29.94 11.70
CA GLY A 177 4.41 31.30 11.32
C GLY A 177 4.11 31.42 9.83
N VAL A 178 3.56 30.38 9.20
CA VAL A 178 2.99 30.49 7.86
C VAL A 178 1.83 31.47 7.90
N ALA A 179 1.86 32.48 7.03
CA ALA A 179 0.91 33.59 7.10
C ALA A 179 -0.38 33.32 6.30
N ASP A 180 -0.21 32.78 5.09
CA ASP A 180 -1.30 32.57 4.13
C ASP A 180 -0.98 31.39 3.19
N VAL A 181 -1.86 31.16 2.22
CA VAL A 181 -1.76 30.05 1.28
C VAL A 181 -0.59 30.18 0.29
N GLU A 182 -0.19 31.41 -0.07
CA GLU A 182 0.92 31.64 -1.00
C GLU A 182 2.27 31.42 -0.28
N ASP A 183 2.38 31.85 0.98
CA ASP A 183 3.50 31.54 1.86
C ASP A 183 3.59 30.02 2.13
N PHE A 184 2.45 29.37 2.40
CA PHE A 184 2.38 27.90 2.49
C PHE A 184 2.93 27.23 1.23
N TRP A 185 2.42 27.62 0.05
CA TRP A 185 2.84 27.05 -1.22
C TRP A 185 4.35 27.21 -1.46
N THR A 186 4.87 28.41 -1.22
CA THR A 186 6.29 28.73 -1.39
C THR A 186 7.19 27.87 -0.50
N ARG A 187 6.78 27.62 0.75
CA ARG A 187 7.51 26.76 1.70
C ARG A 187 7.40 25.28 1.38
N ALA A 188 6.26 24.84 0.83
CA ALA A 188 6.05 23.46 0.39
C ALA A 188 6.81 23.13 -0.90
N HIS A 189 6.96 24.12 -1.78
CA HIS A 189 7.59 23.99 -3.11
C HIS A 189 8.76 24.97 -3.26
N PRO A 190 9.85 24.80 -2.50
CA PRO A 190 11.00 25.68 -2.63
C PRO A 190 11.55 25.59 -4.06
N PRO A 191 11.91 26.73 -4.68
CA PRO A 191 12.56 26.70 -5.98
C PRO A 191 13.82 25.85 -5.87
N SER A 192 14.04 24.97 -6.85
CA SER A 192 15.24 24.13 -6.91
C SER A 192 16.48 25.03 -6.85
N GLN A 193 17.12 25.10 -5.68
CA GLN A 193 18.39 25.80 -5.54
C GLN A 193 19.41 25.03 -6.36
N THR A 194 19.72 25.55 -7.55
CA THR A 194 21.03 25.42 -8.15
C THR A 194 22.06 25.78 -7.09
N LEU A 195 22.86 24.80 -6.66
CA LEU A 195 24.08 25.02 -5.91
C LEU A 195 25.04 25.85 -6.79
N GLY A 196 24.95 27.17 -6.65
CA GLY A 196 25.93 28.14 -7.14
C GLY A 196 26.60 28.80 -5.95
N GLY A 197 27.82 28.37 -5.64
CA GLY A 197 28.75 29.02 -4.73
C GLY A 197 30.13 29.01 -5.38
N ALA A 198 30.59 30.20 -5.73
CA ALA A 198 31.74 30.48 -6.57
C ALA A 198 33.08 30.20 -5.88
N ASP A 199 34.00 29.57 -6.62
CA ASP A 199 35.42 29.96 -6.67
C ASP A 199 36.06 29.41 -7.97
N ALA A 200 36.27 30.32 -8.92
CA ALA A 200 37.27 30.34 -10.02
C ALA A 200 36.67 30.85 -11.36
N PRO A 201 37.06 32.06 -11.83
CA PRO A 201 36.60 32.72 -13.06
C PRO A 201 37.65 32.59 -14.21
N PRO A 202 37.51 33.25 -15.38
CA PRO A 202 36.35 33.30 -16.28
C PRO A 202 36.75 33.20 -17.80
N LEU A 203 35.75 33.37 -18.69
CA LEU A 203 35.85 33.79 -20.11
C LEU A 203 36.35 32.71 -21.12
N SER A 204 35.86 32.55 -22.35
CA SER A 204 35.09 33.41 -23.26
C SER A 204 34.49 32.57 -24.40
N VAL A 205 33.42 33.10 -25.00
CA VAL A 205 32.78 32.66 -26.24
C VAL A 205 33.67 32.99 -27.45
N VAL A 206 34.05 32.00 -28.28
CA VAL A 206 34.28 32.18 -29.75
C VAL A 206 34.00 30.88 -30.50
N ALA A 207 33.29 31.00 -31.61
CA ALA A 207 32.86 29.94 -32.53
C ALA A 207 34.00 29.21 -33.27
N ALA A 208 33.76 27.95 -33.65
CA ALA A 208 34.33 27.36 -34.86
C ALA A 208 33.50 26.18 -35.36
N ARG A 209 33.00 26.29 -36.61
CA ARG A 209 32.58 25.18 -37.45
C ARG A 209 33.83 24.43 -37.92
N GLY A 210 33.73 23.11 -38.09
CA GLY A 210 34.43 22.39 -39.15
C GLY A 210 35.43 21.33 -38.71
N THR A 211 35.22 20.14 -39.31
CA THR A 211 36.16 19.05 -39.64
C THR A 211 36.63 18.09 -38.53
N GLY A 212 36.16 16.84 -38.65
CA GLY A 212 37.07 15.74 -38.97
C GLY A 212 37.46 14.75 -37.87
N GLN A 213 36.81 13.58 -37.92
CA GLN A 213 37.27 12.24 -37.49
C GLN A 213 37.05 11.81 -36.01
N PRO A 214 36.79 10.50 -35.76
CA PRO A 214 35.88 10.04 -34.73
C PRO A 214 36.59 9.81 -33.41
N ASP A 215 36.11 10.46 -32.37
CA ASP A 215 36.45 10.08 -31.00
C ASP A 215 35.68 8.81 -30.62
N SER A 216 36.46 7.80 -30.28
CA SER A 216 36.08 6.65 -29.47
C SER A 216 35.30 7.12 -28.25
N ARG A 217 33.97 6.98 -28.28
CA ARG A 217 33.12 7.14 -27.11
C ARG A 217 33.50 6.08 -26.08
N SER A 218 33.94 6.52 -24.91
CA SER A 218 33.78 5.73 -23.69
C SER A 218 32.27 5.48 -23.49
N SER A 219 31.82 4.29 -23.85
CA SER A 219 30.45 3.84 -23.63
C SER A 219 30.21 3.73 -22.13
N VAL A 220 29.39 4.61 -21.56
CA VAL A 220 28.77 4.34 -20.25
C VAL A 220 27.89 3.11 -20.47
N SER A 221 28.31 1.95 -19.96
CA SER A 221 27.59 0.70 -20.17
C SER A 221 26.42 0.59 -19.20
N ASN A 222 25.19 0.71 -19.71
CA ASN A 222 23.95 0.49 -18.95
C ASN A 222 23.81 -1.01 -18.66
N ARG A 223 24.22 -1.47 -17.48
CA ARG A 223 24.32 -2.90 -17.14
C ARG A 223 23.71 -3.23 -15.77
N ILE A 224 23.05 -2.28 -15.12
CA ILE A 224 22.58 -2.43 -13.75
C ILE A 224 21.07 -2.69 -13.75
N ILE A 225 20.66 -3.77 -13.08
CA ILE A 225 19.25 -4.15 -12.93
C ILE A 225 18.85 -4.06 -11.47
N PHE A 226 17.67 -3.52 -11.19
CA PHE A 226 17.00 -3.74 -9.91
C PHE A 226 16.02 -4.90 -10.03
N LEU A 227 16.18 -5.94 -9.20
CA LEU A 227 15.35 -7.13 -9.25
C LEU A 227 14.26 -7.10 -8.17
N VAL A 228 13.01 -7.15 -8.59
CA VAL A 228 11.83 -7.33 -7.74
C VAL A 228 11.40 -8.79 -7.84
N HIS A 229 11.22 -9.47 -6.70
CA HIS A 229 10.90 -10.90 -6.68
C HIS A 229 10.13 -11.28 -5.41
N GLY A 230 9.45 -12.42 -5.47
CA GLY A 230 8.73 -13.00 -4.34
C GLY A 230 9.54 -13.96 -3.46
N ARG A 231 8.86 -14.96 -2.89
CA ARG A 231 9.40 -15.97 -1.97
C ARG A 231 10.04 -17.18 -2.67
N ASP A 232 9.83 -17.40 -3.97
CA ASP A 232 10.58 -18.44 -4.70
C ASP A 232 12.04 -18.01 -4.92
N HIS A 233 12.86 -18.24 -3.88
CA HIS A 233 14.28 -17.93 -3.91
C HIS A 233 15.06 -18.78 -4.93
N LYS A 234 14.56 -19.97 -5.30
CA LYS A 234 15.20 -20.80 -6.34
C LYS A 234 15.03 -20.16 -7.71
N ALA A 235 13.83 -19.69 -8.04
CA ALA A 235 13.58 -18.96 -9.29
C ALA A 235 14.36 -17.62 -9.32
N ARG A 236 14.40 -16.90 -8.20
CA ARG A 236 15.21 -15.68 -8.05
C ARG A 236 16.68 -15.97 -8.35
N ASP A 237 17.26 -16.99 -7.72
CA ASP A 237 18.69 -17.28 -7.85
C ASP A 237 19.03 -17.73 -9.27
N ALA A 238 18.20 -18.57 -9.90
CA ALA A 238 18.32 -18.95 -11.31
C ALA A 238 18.27 -17.73 -12.25
N LEU A 239 17.37 -16.78 -11.99
CA LEU A 239 17.28 -15.54 -12.78
C LEU A 239 18.51 -14.65 -12.58
N ILE A 240 19.03 -14.53 -11.36
CA ILE A 240 20.27 -13.78 -11.08
C ILE A 240 21.46 -14.41 -11.83
N GLU A 241 21.56 -15.74 -11.87
CA GLU A 241 22.60 -16.43 -12.64
C GLU A 241 22.49 -16.14 -14.14
N LEU A 242 21.28 -16.17 -14.71
CA LEU A 242 21.05 -15.81 -16.10
C LEU A 242 21.41 -14.35 -16.40
N LEU A 243 20.97 -13.42 -15.55
CA LEU A 243 21.31 -12.00 -15.69
C LEU A 243 22.83 -11.75 -15.63
N ARG A 244 23.55 -12.47 -14.76
CA ARG A 244 25.02 -12.42 -14.70
C ARG A 244 25.67 -13.00 -15.96
N ALA A 245 25.10 -14.07 -16.52
CA ALA A 245 25.59 -14.65 -17.78
C ALA A 245 25.39 -13.70 -18.98
N PHE A 246 24.50 -12.71 -18.85
CA PHE A 246 24.37 -11.59 -19.79
C PHE A 246 25.31 -10.40 -19.51
N ASP A 247 26.25 -10.55 -18.57
CA ASP A 247 27.12 -9.48 -18.06
C ASP A 247 26.33 -8.29 -17.47
N LEU A 248 25.30 -8.60 -16.68
CA LEU A 248 24.48 -7.62 -15.97
C LEU A 248 24.67 -7.74 -14.45
N ARG A 249 24.67 -6.59 -13.79
CA ARG A 249 24.80 -6.47 -12.32
C ARG A 249 23.43 -6.28 -11.69
N VAL A 250 23.05 -7.18 -10.79
CA VAL A 250 21.81 -7.06 -10.03
C VAL A 250 22.02 -6.25 -8.74
N VAL A 251 21.22 -5.21 -8.56
CA VAL A 251 20.98 -4.51 -7.30
C VAL A 251 19.93 -5.30 -6.53
N THR A 252 20.31 -5.76 -5.35
CA THR A 252 19.44 -6.49 -4.44
C THR A 252 18.49 -5.54 -3.71
N TRP A 253 17.38 -6.08 -3.21
CA TRP A 253 16.47 -5.36 -2.32
C TRP A 253 17.20 -4.70 -1.13
N ARG A 254 18.14 -5.43 -0.51
CA ARG A 254 18.92 -4.92 0.63
C ARG A 254 19.78 -3.71 0.26
N GLU A 255 20.40 -3.73 -0.92
CA GLU A 255 21.19 -2.60 -1.40
C GLU A 255 20.30 -1.40 -1.72
N ALA A 256 19.17 -1.60 -2.37
CA ALA A 256 18.16 -0.55 -2.60
C ALA A 256 17.65 0.04 -1.28
N ALA A 257 17.33 -0.82 -0.30
CA ALA A 257 16.87 -0.40 1.02
C ALA A 257 17.92 0.43 1.77
N SER A 258 19.20 0.10 1.63
CA SER A 258 20.30 0.87 2.23
C SER A 258 20.45 2.29 1.66
N ARG A 259 19.89 2.55 0.49
CA ARG A 259 19.90 3.85 -0.21
C ARG A 259 18.53 4.55 -0.19
N ALA A 260 17.51 3.88 0.35
CA ALA A 260 16.17 4.42 0.46
C ALA A 260 16.12 5.57 1.49
N ARG A 261 15.25 6.55 1.23
CA ARG A 261 14.94 7.59 2.22
C ARG A 261 14.09 6.93 3.33
N GLY A 262 14.23 7.39 4.58
CA GLY A 262 13.50 6.81 5.72
C GLY A 262 14.36 6.20 6.84
N GLY A 263 15.69 6.20 6.70
CA GLY A 263 16.59 5.74 7.78
C GLY A 263 16.59 4.22 7.92
N GLY A 264 16.55 3.70 9.16
CA GLY A 264 16.63 2.25 9.44
C GLY A 264 15.41 1.42 9.00
N THR A 265 14.29 2.07 8.68
CA THR A 265 13.01 1.42 8.32
C THR A 265 12.36 2.10 7.11
N PRO A 266 12.92 1.94 5.89
CA PRO A 266 12.38 2.58 4.69
C PRO A 266 11.03 1.96 4.27
N TYR A 267 10.13 2.78 3.74
CA TYR A 267 8.88 2.32 3.14
C TYR A 267 9.16 1.55 1.83
N THR A 268 8.37 0.53 1.52
CA THR A 268 8.52 -0.31 0.31
C THR A 268 8.63 0.53 -0.97
N GLY A 269 7.81 1.58 -1.11
CA GLY A 269 7.90 2.48 -2.26
C GLY A 269 9.19 3.31 -2.32
N ASP A 270 9.80 3.64 -1.17
CA ASP A 270 11.10 4.30 -1.13
C ASP A 270 12.23 3.35 -1.54
N ILE A 271 12.10 2.06 -1.20
CA ILE A 271 13.05 1.02 -1.63
C ILE A 271 12.94 0.80 -3.14
N VAL A 272 11.73 0.69 -3.69
CA VAL A 272 11.52 0.57 -5.13
C VAL A 272 12.07 1.80 -5.86
N ARG A 273 11.77 3.01 -5.37
CA ARG A 273 12.32 4.26 -5.93
C ARG A 273 13.84 4.30 -5.86
N ALA A 274 14.44 3.88 -4.75
CA ALA A 274 15.90 3.82 -4.62
C ALA A 274 16.50 2.80 -5.59
N GLY A 275 15.90 1.62 -5.71
CA GLY A 275 16.28 0.59 -6.68
C GLY A 275 16.26 1.11 -8.12
N MET A 276 15.18 1.78 -8.51
CA MET A 276 15.04 2.40 -9.84
C MET A 276 16.03 3.55 -10.12
N ASN A 277 16.49 4.25 -9.09
CA ASN A 277 17.53 5.27 -9.22
C ASN A 277 18.94 4.68 -9.28
N MET A 278 19.13 3.47 -8.73
CA MET A 278 20.42 2.77 -8.69
C MET A 278 20.65 1.90 -9.92
N ALA A 279 19.60 1.64 -10.71
CA ALA A 279 19.61 0.71 -11.82
C ALA A 279 19.16 1.37 -13.13
N ASP A 280 19.64 0.82 -14.23
CA ASP A 280 19.30 1.25 -15.58
C ASP A 280 17.94 0.69 -16.00
N ALA A 281 17.59 -0.50 -15.49
CA ALA A 281 16.29 -1.14 -15.69
C ALA A 281 15.82 -1.92 -14.44
N VAL A 282 14.54 -2.28 -14.42
CA VAL A 282 13.91 -3.12 -13.40
C VAL A 282 13.48 -4.43 -14.04
N VAL A 283 13.79 -5.55 -13.39
CA VAL A 283 13.21 -6.84 -13.73
C VAL A 283 12.27 -7.25 -12.61
N VAL A 284 11.04 -7.59 -12.97
CA VAL A 284 10.02 -8.12 -12.05
C VAL A 284 9.86 -9.60 -12.33
N LEU A 285 10.15 -10.44 -11.34
CA LEU A 285 9.97 -11.88 -11.41
C LEU A 285 8.63 -12.27 -10.78
N LEU A 286 7.72 -12.77 -11.63
CA LEU A 286 6.44 -13.33 -11.25
C LEU A 286 6.55 -14.86 -11.20
N THR A 287 6.31 -15.42 -10.03
CA THR A 287 6.25 -16.86 -9.75
C THR A 287 4.94 -17.19 -9.03
N PRO A 288 4.44 -18.44 -9.11
CA PRO A 288 3.20 -18.83 -8.44
C PRO A 288 3.40 -19.00 -6.92
N ASP A 289 3.73 -17.91 -6.26
CA ASP A 289 4.06 -17.83 -4.83
C ASP A 289 2.85 -17.95 -3.91
N ASP A 290 1.73 -17.37 -4.34
CA ASP A 290 0.47 -17.37 -3.61
C ASP A 290 -0.54 -18.22 -4.41
N VAL A 291 -1.63 -18.63 -3.74
CA VAL A 291 -2.75 -19.33 -4.38
C VAL A 291 -3.99 -18.43 -4.35
N GLY A 292 -4.62 -18.26 -5.49
CA GLY A 292 -5.80 -17.40 -5.65
C GLY A 292 -6.97 -18.09 -6.34
N TYR A 293 -8.17 -17.61 -6.06
CA TYR A 293 -9.41 -17.89 -6.79
C TYR A 293 -10.48 -16.84 -6.39
N VAL A 294 -11.48 -16.63 -7.24
CA VAL A 294 -12.59 -15.71 -6.96
C VAL A 294 -13.49 -16.31 -5.89
N ARG A 295 -13.83 -15.51 -4.87
CA ARG A 295 -14.75 -15.93 -3.80
C ARG A 295 -16.08 -16.38 -4.41
N PRO A 296 -16.69 -17.49 -3.95
CA PRO A 296 -17.89 -18.06 -4.57
C PRO A 296 -19.04 -17.07 -4.82
N VAL A 297 -19.25 -16.11 -3.92
CA VAL A 297 -20.31 -15.10 -4.04
C VAL A 297 -20.12 -14.10 -5.19
N PHE A 298 -18.88 -13.96 -5.69
CA PHE A 298 -18.54 -13.05 -6.79
C PHE A 298 -18.29 -13.76 -8.12
N ARG A 299 -18.45 -15.10 -8.16
CA ARG A 299 -18.26 -15.88 -9.37
C ARG A 299 -19.38 -15.64 -10.36
N GLN A 300 -19.04 -15.62 -11.64
CA GLN A 300 -19.96 -15.50 -12.75
C GLN A 300 -19.87 -16.74 -13.64
N ASP A 301 -20.92 -17.02 -14.41
CA ASP A 301 -20.96 -18.19 -15.31
C ASP A 301 -19.89 -18.15 -16.41
N ARG A 302 -19.32 -16.97 -16.67
CA ARG A 302 -18.28 -16.73 -17.67
C ARG A 302 -16.85 -16.88 -17.14
N ASP A 303 -16.68 -17.08 -15.83
CA ASP A 303 -15.35 -17.11 -15.21
C ASP A 303 -14.56 -18.36 -15.63
N GLY A 304 -13.27 -18.17 -15.87
CA GLY A 304 -12.36 -19.24 -16.31
C GLY A 304 -12.01 -20.24 -15.21
N PRO A 305 -11.48 -21.44 -15.54
CA PRO A 305 -11.06 -22.43 -14.55
C PRO A 305 -10.06 -21.90 -13.51
N ASP A 306 -9.20 -20.96 -13.91
CA ASP A 306 -8.20 -20.27 -13.09
C ASP A 306 -8.80 -19.29 -12.07
N GLU A 307 -10.01 -18.78 -12.34
CA GLU A 307 -10.79 -17.99 -11.39
C GLU A 307 -11.62 -18.86 -10.44
N LEU A 308 -12.07 -20.01 -10.92
CA LEU A 308 -12.99 -20.90 -10.21
C LEU A 308 -12.28 -21.89 -9.26
N ARG A 309 -11.03 -22.25 -9.57
CA ARG A 309 -10.24 -23.26 -8.85
C ARG A 309 -8.97 -22.62 -8.26
N PRO A 310 -8.45 -23.16 -7.14
CA PRO A 310 -7.16 -22.72 -6.61
C PRO A 310 -6.10 -22.79 -7.70
N THR A 311 -5.49 -21.64 -8.00
CA THR A 311 -4.48 -21.50 -9.06
C THR A 311 -3.33 -20.70 -8.51
N GLY A 312 -2.10 -21.07 -8.89
CA GLY A 312 -0.90 -20.31 -8.52
C GLY A 312 -0.96 -18.91 -9.09
N GLN A 313 -0.56 -17.90 -8.32
CA GLN A 313 -0.52 -16.51 -8.75
C GLN A 313 0.73 -15.83 -8.18
N ALA A 314 1.12 -14.73 -8.82
CA ALA A 314 2.17 -13.87 -8.27
C ALA A 314 1.80 -13.34 -6.89
N ARG A 315 2.82 -13.19 -6.04
CA ARG A 315 2.65 -12.63 -4.71
C ARG A 315 2.10 -11.21 -4.77
N LEU A 316 1.08 -10.90 -3.98
CA LEU A 316 0.43 -9.57 -4.03
C LEU A 316 1.39 -8.41 -3.81
N ASN A 317 2.38 -8.58 -2.92
CA ASN A 317 3.43 -7.57 -2.71
C ASN A 317 4.24 -7.29 -3.99
N VAL A 318 4.58 -8.35 -4.73
CA VAL A 318 5.35 -8.24 -5.98
C VAL A 318 4.52 -7.54 -7.05
N ILE A 319 3.21 -7.83 -7.13
CA ILE A 319 2.29 -7.12 -8.01
C ILE A 319 2.21 -5.63 -7.66
N PHE A 320 2.11 -5.30 -6.37
CA PHE A 320 2.09 -3.90 -5.92
C PHE A 320 3.41 -3.17 -6.24
N GLU A 321 4.56 -3.81 -6.01
CA GLU A 321 5.89 -3.29 -6.33
C GLU A 321 6.12 -3.12 -7.83
N ALA A 322 5.63 -4.06 -8.64
CA ALA A 322 5.63 -3.95 -10.10
C ALA A 322 4.81 -2.75 -10.57
N GLY A 323 3.62 -2.55 -10.00
CA GLY A 323 2.77 -1.37 -10.26
C GLY A 323 3.49 -0.07 -9.92
N MET A 324 4.16 -0.01 -8.76
CA MET A 324 4.97 1.16 -8.37
C MET A 324 6.13 1.42 -9.35
N ALA A 325 6.84 0.37 -9.77
CA ALA A 325 7.93 0.51 -10.73
C ALA A 325 7.43 1.00 -12.10
N MET A 326 6.31 0.44 -12.58
CA MET A 326 5.68 0.87 -13.83
C MET A 326 5.21 2.33 -13.78
N ALA A 327 4.65 2.77 -12.64
CA ALA A 327 4.22 4.15 -12.45
C ALA A 327 5.39 5.15 -12.47
N LEU A 328 6.59 4.72 -12.07
CA LEU A 328 7.79 5.56 -12.01
C LEU A 328 8.61 5.58 -13.31
N GLY A 329 8.43 4.61 -14.20
CA GLY A 329 9.19 4.52 -15.46
C GLY A 329 8.97 3.21 -16.19
N ARG A 330 7.79 3.06 -16.80
CA ARG A 330 7.32 1.84 -17.48
C ARG A 330 8.29 1.31 -18.53
N GLU A 331 8.93 2.19 -19.29
CA GLU A 331 9.87 1.84 -20.38
C GLU A 331 11.12 1.11 -19.89
N ARG A 332 11.42 1.17 -18.60
CA ARG A 332 12.55 0.51 -17.96
C ARG A 332 12.18 -0.77 -17.23
N VAL A 333 10.91 -1.20 -17.26
CA VAL A 333 10.41 -2.37 -16.52
C VAL A 333 10.23 -3.55 -17.46
N VAL A 334 10.87 -4.67 -17.11
CA VAL A 334 10.73 -5.96 -17.79
C VAL A 334 10.06 -6.96 -16.84
N ILE A 335 8.90 -7.47 -17.21
CA ILE A 335 8.16 -8.46 -16.41
C ILE A 335 8.42 -9.85 -16.97
N VAL A 336 8.86 -10.75 -16.10
CA VAL A 336 9.22 -12.14 -16.40
C VAL A 336 8.38 -13.07 -15.55
N GLU A 337 7.80 -14.08 -16.19
CA GLU A 337 7.04 -15.15 -15.53
C GLU A 337 7.83 -16.46 -15.56
N VAL A 338 7.86 -17.13 -14.41
CA VAL A 338 8.42 -18.48 -14.26
C VAL A 338 7.35 -19.38 -13.64
N GLY A 339 6.98 -20.44 -14.35
CA GLY A 339 5.90 -21.34 -13.96
C GLY A 339 4.53 -20.97 -14.52
N ALA A 340 3.47 -21.39 -13.84
CA ALA A 340 2.08 -21.12 -14.25
C ALA A 340 1.44 -20.18 -13.23
N THR A 341 1.31 -18.91 -13.61
CA THR A 341 0.59 -17.89 -12.84
C THR A 341 -0.77 -17.65 -13.47
N ARG A 342 -1.80 -17.43 -12.64
CA ARG A 342 -3.12 -16.96 -13.07
C ARG A 342 -2.98 -15.65 -13.84
N ASP A 343 -3.77 -15.51 -14.89
CA ASP A 343 -3.79 -14.30 -15.69
C ASP A 343 -4.42 -13.15 -14.89
N LEU A 344 -3.78 -11.98 -14.97
CA LEU A 344 -4.37 -10.73 -14.53
C LEU A 344 -5.14 -10.17 -15.73
N SER A 345 -6.45 -10.42 -15.80
CA SER A 345 -7.30 -10.12 -16.96
C SER A 345 -7.23 -8.66 -17.44
N ASP A 346 -7.04 -7.70 -16.53
CA ASP A 346 -6.88 -6.27 -16.83
C ASP A 346 -5.44 -5.88 -17.24
N THR A 347 -4.47 -6.80 -17.18
CA THR A 347 -3.09 -6.60 -17.68
C THR A 347 -2.88 -7.21 -19.06
N ALA A 348 -3.93 -7.59 -19.80
CA ALA A 348 -3.83 -8.17 -21.14
C ALA A 348 -3.10 -7.26 -22.17
N GLY A 349 -2.92 -5.97 -21.87
CA GLY A 349 -2.08 -5.04 -22.65
C GLY A 349 -0.60 -4.95 -22.23
N ILE A 350 -0.19 -5.65 -21.16
CA ILE A 350 1.19 -5.67 -20.65
C ILE A 350 1.85 -6.98 -21.09
N HIS A 351 2.74 -6.88 -22.07
CA HIS A 351 3.49 -8.04 -22.56
C HIS A 351 4.54 -8.50 -21.52
N THR A 352 4.33 -9.70 -20.98
CA THR A 352 5.27 -10.43 -20.13
C THR A 352 6.09 -11.44 -20.95
N ILE A 353 7.24 -11.84 -20.42
CA ILE A 353 8.05 -12.93 -20.99
C ILE A 353 7.93 -14.15 -20.10
N ARG A 354 7.49 -15.26 -20.67
CA ARG A 354 7.48 -16.54 -19.97
C ARG A 354 8.81 -17.26 -20.19
N LEU A 355 9.63 -17.30 -19.15
CA LEU A 355 10.96 -17.87 -19.22
C LEU A 355 10.90 -19.40 -18.99
N ARG A 356 11.63 -20.15 -19.81
CA ARG A 356 11.68 -21.62 -19.82
C ARG A 356 13.12 -22.12 -19.95
N ASP A 357 13.31 -23.43 -19.90
CA ASP A 357 14.62 -24.07 -20.11
C ASP A 357 14.95 -24.29 -21.59
N ASP A 358 14.57 -23.33 -22.42
CA ASP A 358 14.87 -23.28 -23.84
C ASP A 358 15.62 -21.99 -24.22
N VAL A 359 16.32 -22.04 -25.36
CA VAL A 359 17.12 -20.92 -25.86
C VAL A 359 16.25 -19.78 -26.38
N GLU A 360 15.03 -20.07 -26.83
CA GLU A 360 14.14 -19.10 -27.49
C GLU A 360 13.62 -18.08 -26.48
N SER A 361 13.01 -18.53 -25.39
CA SER A 361 12.54 -17.67 -24.30
C SER A 361 13.66 -16.85 -23.66
N ARG A 362 14.87 -17.41 -23.56
CA ARG A 362 16.06 -16.69 -23.07
C ARG A 362 16.53 -15.61 -24.04
N ARG A 363 16.44 -15.84 -25.36
CA ARG A 363 16.72 -14.82 -26.38
C ARG A 363 15.70 -13.70 -26.36
N ASP A 364 14.43 -14.02 -26.21
CA ASP A 364 13.35 -13.03 -26.08
C ASP A 364 13.56 -12.17 -24.84
N PHE A 365 13.97 -12.79 -23.73
CA PHE A 365 14.34 -12.05 -22.53
C PHE A 365 15.54 -11.12 -22.76
N ALA A 366 16.60 -11.59 -23.41
CA ALA A 366 17.74 -10.76 -23.77
C ALA A 366 17.34 -9.59 -24.69
N ALA A 367 16.45 -9.81 -25.66
CA ALA A 367 15.94 -8.76 -26.54
C ALA A 367 15.16 -7.69 -25.76
N ARG A 368 14.26 -8.10 -24.86
CA ARG A 368 13.47 -7.18 -24.04
C ARG A 368 14.31 -6.37 -23.07
N LEU A 369 15.37 -6.96 -22.51
CA LEU A 369 16.34 -6.24 -21.69
C LEU A 369 17.08 -5.15 -22.49
N ARG A 370 17.40 -5.41 -23.77
CA ARG A 370 17.98 -4.39 -24.68
C ARG A 370 16.99 -3.29 -25.00
N ASP A 371 15.73 -3.62 -25.23
CA ASP A 371 14.65 -2.64 -25.46
C ASP A 371 14.45 -1.73 -24.24
N ALA A 372 14.68 -2.25 -23.02
CA ALA A 372 14.70 -1.49 -21.78
C ALA A 372 15.99 -0.64 -21.58
N GLY A 373 16.89 -0.63 -22.56
CA GLY A 373 18.09 0.23 -22.57
C GLY A 373 19.36 -0.40 -21.97
N LEU A 374 19.36 -1.72 -21.72
CA LEU A 374 20.53 -2.44 -21.19
C LEU A 374 21.48 -2.92 -22.29
N THR A 375 22.77 -2.97 -21.95
CA THR A 375 23.82 -3.62 -22.74
C THR A 375 23.88 -5.09 -22.34
N VAL A 376 23.22 -5.95 -23.11
CA VAL A 376 23.10 -7.39 -22.84
C VAL A 376 24.11 -8.16 -23.68
N ASP A 377 25.07 -8.81 -23.02
CA ASP A 377 26.05 -9.69 -23.66
C ASP A 377 25.43 -11.06 -23.95
N THR A 378 25.48 -11.49 -25.21
CA THR A 378 25.06 -12.84 -25.63
C THR A 378 26.14 -13.55 -26.45
N GLU A 379 27.38 -13.08 -26.41
CA GLU A 379 28.53 -13.69 -27.10
C GLU A 379 28.95 -15.01 -26.43
N GLY A 380 28.81 -15.09 -25.10
CA GLY A 380 29.03 -16.32 -24.34
C GLY A 380 27.99 -17.41 -24.61
N GLU A 381 28.30 -18.67 -24.27
CA GLU A 381 27.37 -19.80 -24.41
C GLU A 381 26.61 -20.13 -23.10
N GLN A 382 27.10 -19.63 -21.95
CA GLN A 382 26.57 -19.99 -20.62
C GLN A 382 25.12 -19.57 -20.41
N TRP A 383 24.69 -18.42 -20.95
CA TRP A 383 23.32 -17.93 -20.81
C TRP A 383 22.28 -18.89 -21.40
N ARG A 384 22.67 -19.78 -22.31
CA ARG A 384 21.77 -20.75 -22.96
C ARG A 384 21.29 -21.84 -22.02
N THR A 385 22.04 -22.15 -20.97
CA THR A 385 21.78 -23.31 -20.10
C THR A 385 21.77 -23.01 -18.61
N VAL A 386 22.27 -21.84 -18.17
CA VAL A 386 22.33 -21.49 -16.74
C VAL A 386 20.94 -21.24 -16.13
N GLY A 387 20.71 -21.64 -14.88
CA GLY A 387 19.40 -21.55 -14.23
C GLY A 387 18.36 -22.53 -14.78
N THR A 388 17.34 -22.80 -13.96
CA THR A 388 16.21 -23.70 -14.29
C THR A 388 14.89 -22.96 -14.12
N PHE A 389 14.09 -22.92 -15.18
CA PHE A 389 12.88 -22.11 -15.27
C PHE A 389 11.64 -22.95 -15.59
N ASP A 390 11.78 -24.18 -16.09
CA ASP A 390 10.63 -25.05 -16.23
C ASP A 390 10.14 -25.51 -14.86
N ARG A 391 8.88 -25.20 -14.58
CA ARG A 391 8.17 -25.63 -13.37
C ARG A 391 7.02 -26.53 -13.78
N PRO A 392 6.84 -27.69 -13.13
CA PRO A 392 5.65 -28.49 -13.33
C PRO A 392 4.42 -27.65 -12.95
N PRO A 393 3.28 -27.84 -13.65
CA PRO A 393 2.02 -27.22 -13.22
C PRO A 393 1.73 -27.62 -11.78
N LEU A 394 1.28 -26.67 -10.97
CA LEU A 394 0.82 -26.96 -9.62
C LEU A 394 -0.32 -27.98 -9.70
N ILE A 395 -0.16 -29.11 -9.03
CA ILE A 395 -1.23 -30.10 -8.89
C ILE A 395 -2.07 -29.78 -7.66
N VAL A 396 -3.30 -30.32 -7.58
CA VAL A 396 -4.23 -30.05 -6.46
C VAL A 396 -3.59 -30.36 -5.10
N SER A 397 -2.66 -31.32 -5.03
CA SER A 397 -1.89 -31.63 -3.82
C SER A 397 -0.87 -30.55 -3.43
N ASP A 398 -0.33 -29.78 -4.39
CA ASP A 398 0.55 -28.63 -4.12
C ASP A 398 -0.25 -27.42 -3.60
N LEU A 399 -1.56 -27.41 -3.87
CA LEU A 399 -2.52 -26.35 -3.54
C LEU A 399 -3.33 -26.68 -2.28
N SER A 400 -3.40 -27.97 -1.92
CA SER A 400 -3.87 -28.39 -0.61
C SER A 400 -2.82 -28.03 0.42
N VAL A 401 -3.20 -27.21 1.40
CA VAL A 401 -2.40 -26.98 2.58
C VAL A 401 -2.30 -28.32 3.33
N GLU A 402 -1.29 -29.13 3.02
CA GLU A 402 -0.75 -29.99 4.06
C GLU A 402 -0.30 -29.03 5.15
N SER A 403 -0.96 -29.12 6.32
CA SER A 403 -0.40 -28.56 7.54
C SER A 403 1.05 -29.03 7.57
N ALA A 404 1.99 -28.11 7.40
CA ALA A 404 3.40 -28.45 7.43
C ALA A 404 3.62 -29.24 8.72
N ALA A 405 3.80 -30.56 8.57
CA ALA A 405 3.97 -31.45 9.68
C ALA A 405 5.17 -30.93 10.48
N PRO A 406 5.08 -30.84 11.81
CA PRO A 406 6.28 -30.63 12.61
C PRO A 406 7.27 -31.72 12.20
N GLN A 407 8.45 -31.30 11.73
CA GLN A 407 9.52 -32.24 11.43
C GLN A 407 9.72 -33.15 12.64
N ASP A 408 9.59 -34.44 12.35
CA ASP A 408 9.65 -35.57 13.26
C ASP A 408 10.83 -35.45 14.23
N ARG A 409 10.54 -35.00 15.46
CA ARG A 409 11.22 -35.53 16.65
C ARG A 409 10.30 -36.60 17.21
N SER A 410 10.36 -37.76 16.57
CA SER A 410 9.65 -38.98 16.92
C SER A 410 9.74 -39.24 18.42
N GLY A 411 8.58 -39.23 19.07
CA GLY A 411 8.43 -39.50 20.49
C GLY A 411 6.97 -39.65 20.87
N GLN A 412 6.35 -40.73 20.37
CA GLN A 412 5.05 -41.28 20.77
C GLN A 412 3.80 -40.57 20.25
N ALA A 413 3.14 -41.27 19.32
CA ALA A 413 1.76 -41.08 18.95
C ALA A 413 0.85 -41.11 20.18
N ALA A 414 0.01 -40.08 20.32
CA ALA A 414 -1.17 -40.12 21.16
C ALA A 414 -2.37 -39.63 20.33
N ASP A 415 -3.35 -40.52 20.24
CA ASP A 415 -4.74 -40.36 19.82
C ASP A 415 -5.29 -38.93 19.84
N HIS A 416 -6.00 -38.56 18.78
CA HIS A 416 -6.87 -37.39 18.77
C HIS A 416 -8.04 -37.62 19.75
N THR A 417 -7.86 -37.21 21.00
CA THR A 417 -8.96 -37.14 21.96
C THR A 417 -9.83 -35.92 21.63
N GLU A 418 -11.03 -36.15 21.10
CA GLU A 418 -12.15 -35.23 21.24
C GLU A 418 -12.34 -34.89 22.72
N GLN A 419 -11.79 -33.77 23.19
CA GLN A 419 -12.16 -33.26 24.51
C GLN A 419 -13.54 -32.60 24.42
N GLN A 420 -14.58 -33.39 24.68
CA GLN A 420 -15.85 -32.90 25.18
C GLN A 420 -15.58 -32.21 26.52
N LEU A 421 -15.41 -30.88 26.52
CA LEU A 421 -15.39 -30.13 27.77
C LEU A 421 -16.82 -29.86 28.23
N GLU A 422 -17.06 -30.33 29.45
CA GLU A 422 -18.28 -30.24 30.25
C GLU A 422 -18.75 -28.79 30.42
N THR A 423 -20.04 -28.63 30.66
CA THR A 423 -20.67 -27.39 31.11
C THR A 423 -19.87 -26.72 32.24
N ILE A 424 -19.44 -25.47 32.06
CA ILE A 424 -18.66 -24.69 33.03
C ILE A 424 -19.52 -23.58 33.62
N ARG A 425 -19.67 -23.55 34.95
CA ARG A 425 -20.31 -22.43 35.65
C ARG A 425 -19.31 -21.28 35.80
N LEU A 426 -19.58 -20.14 35.17
CA LEU A 426 -18.70 -18.95 35.18
C LEU A 426 -19.00 -18.03 36.37
N THR A 427 -20.27 -17.93 36.75
CA THR A 427 -20.76 -17.22 37.94
C THR A 427 -21.96 -17.98 38.53
N ASP A 428 -22.55 -17.51 39.63
CA ASP A 428 -23.75 -18.14 40.21
C ASP A 428 -24.93 -18.22 39.22
N THR A 429 -24.98 -17.35 38.22
CA THR A 429 -26.08 -17.26 37.24
C THR A 429 -25.67 -17.50 35.80
N LEU A 430 -24.36 -17.54 35.48
CA LEU A 430 -23.88 -17.73 34.11
C LEU A 430 -23.22 -19.09 33.94
N VAL A 431 -23.69 -19.83 32.94
CA VAL A 431 -23.20 -21.16 32.60
C VAL A 431 -22.79 -21.21 31.14
N ALA A 432 -21.53 -21.57 30.87
CA ALA A 432 -21.02 -21.79 29.53
C ALA A 432 -21.07 -23.28 29.18
N SER A 433 -21.46 -23.61 27.96
CA SER A 433 -21.54 -24.99 27.47
C SER A 433 -21.15 -25.07 25.99
N ARG A 434 -20.96 -26.30 25.49
CA ARG A 434 -20.60 -26.58 24.08
C ARG A 434 -19.32 -25.84 23.64
N LEU A 435 -18.36 -25.73 24.55
CA LEU A 435 -17.12 -25.02 24.32
C LEU A 435 -16.26 -25.73 23.27
N ARG A 436 -15.76 -24.98 22.30
CA ARG A 436 -14.86 -25.46 21.27
C ARG A 436 -13.78 -24.43 20.99
N ARG A 437 -12.56 -24.91 20.82
CA ARG A 437 -11.46 -24.13 20.27
C ARG A 437 -11.51 -24.20 18.74
N LEU A 438 -11.33 -23.07 18.08
CA LEU A 438 -11.20 -22.94 16.63
C LEU A 438 -9.92 -22.19 16.33
N ASP A 439 -8.93 -22.88 15.78
CA ASP A 439 -7.69 -22.24 15.33
C ASP A 439 -7.83 -21.78 13.88
N THR A 440 -7.50 -20.51 13.64
CA THR A 440 -7.37 -19.91 12.32
C THR A 440 -5.95 -19.39 12.13
N PRO A 441 -5.52 -19.07 10.90
CA PRO A 441 -4.22 -18.45 10.66
C PRO A 441 -4.02 -17.08 11.33
N PHE A 442 -5.10 -16.45 11.82
CA PHE A 442 -5.09 -15.08 12.33
C PHE A 442 -5.51 -14.97 13.80
N SER A 443 -6.11 -16.01 14.35
CA SER A 443 -6.59 -16.06 15.73
C SER A 443 -6.77 -17.49 16.20
N THR A 444 -6.60 -17.70 17.49
CA THR A 444 -7.17 -18.83 18.21
C THR A 444 -8.47 -18.37 18.89
N ASP A 445 -9.61 -18.89 18.43
CA ASP A 445 -10.93 -18.55 18.93
C ASP A 445 -11.46 -19.60 19.91
N VAL A 446 -12.29 -19.17 20.87
CA VAL A 446 -13.13 -20.06 21.68
C VAL A 446 -14.59 -19.71 21.42
N VAL A 447 -15.37 -20.69 20.98
CA VAL A 447 -16.81 -20.56 20.76
C VAL A 447 -17.60 -21.44 21.73
N GLY A 448 -18.81 -21.01 22.06
CA GLY A 448 -19.71 -21.79 22.90
C GLY A 448 -21.07 -21.13 23.06
N GLU A 449 -21.86 -21.65 23.99
CA GLU A 449 -23.14 -21.07 24.40
C GLU A 449 -23.08 -20.62 25.84
N LEU A 450 -23.55 -19.39 26.10
CA LEU A 450 -23.68 -18.80 27.42
C LEU A 450 -25.15 -18.74 27.80
N THR A 451 -25.52 -19.39 28.90
CA THR A 451 -26.86 -19.41 29.49
C THR A 451 -26.91 -18.49 30.71
N ASN A 452 -27.92 -17.62 30.75
CA ASN A 452 -28.27 -16.83 31.93
C ASN A 452 -29.39 -17.53 32.70
N GLU A 453 -29.06 -18.13 33.84
CA GLU A 453 -30.01 -18.85 34.70
C GLU A 453 -30.78 -17.91 35.66
N SER A 454 -30.50 -16.59 35.64
CA SER A 454 -31.28 -15.62 36.40
C SER A 454 -32.55 -15.19 35.67
N SER A 455 -33.48 -14.55 36.38
CA SER A 455 -34.67 -13.91 35.78
C SER A 455 -34.39 -12.52 35.21
N THR A 456 -33.20 -11.96 35.44
CA THR A 456 -32.83 -10.60 35.02
C THR A 456 -32.07 -10.63 33.69
N ALA A 457 -32.48 -9.79 32.74
CA ALA A 457 -31.75 -9.64 31.49
C ALA A 457 -30.42 -8.91 31.72
N LEU A 458 -29.36 -9.37 31.05
CA LEU A 458 -28.04 -8.74 31.06
C LEU A 458 -27.83 -8.02 29.72
N ASN A 459 -27.43 -6.76 29.77
CA ASN A 459 -27.20 -5.96 28.56
C ASN A 459 -25.89 -6.35 27.89
N VAL A 460 -24.84 -6.56 28.69
CA VAL A 460 -23.54 -7.00 28.19
C VAL A 460 -22.90 -7.96 29.19
N VAL A 461 -22.37 -9.07 28.69
CA VAL A 461 -21.48 -9.96 29.44
C VAL A 461 -20.12 -9.97 28.76
N LEU A 462 -19.07 -9.61 29.47
CA LEU A 462 -17.68 -9.68 29.02
C LEU A 462 -17.10 -11.03 29.41
N LEU A 463 -16.47 -11.70 28.45
CA LEU A 463 -15.87 -13.01 28.62
C LEU A 463 -14.41 -12.98 28.18
N GLY A 464 -13.60 -13.77 28.88
CA GLY A 464 -12.20 -14.01 28.54
C GLY A 464 -11.88 -15.49 28.50
N ALA A 465 -10.95 -15.87 27.64
CA ALA A 465 -10.33 -17.19 27.61
C ALA A 465 -8.83 -17.08 27.81
N THR A 466 -8.29 -17.94 28.66
CA THR A 466 -6.85 -18.06 28.91
C THR A 466 -6.38 -19.40 28.38
N PHE A 467 -5.37 -19.38 27.51
CA PHE A 467 -4.79 -20.57 26.90
C PHE A 467 -3.54 -21.01 27.65
N LEU A 468 -3.40 -22.32 27.86
CA LEU A 468 -2.34 -22.91 28.65
C LEU A 468 -1.55 -23.93 27.83
N ASP A 469 -0.23 -23.98 27.99
CA ASP A 469 0.63 -25.02 27.43
C ASP A 469 0.54 -26.35 28.20
N GLY A 470 1.22 -27.38 27.73
CA GLY A 470 1.28 -28.69 28.39
C GLY A 470 1.91 -28.69 29.80
N ALA A 471 2.58 -27.60 30.20
CA ALA A 471 3.11 -27.39 31.53
C ALA A 471 2.21 -26.52 32.42
N GLY A 472 1.04 -26.11 31.91
CA GLY A 472 0.07 -25.26 32.61
C GLY A 472 0.42 -23.78 32.66
N ARG A 473 1.34 -23.30 31.80
CA ARG A 473 1.72 -21.89 31.71
C ARG A 473 0.82 -21.14 30.73
N ILE A 474 0.53 -19.87 31.01
CA ILE A 474 -0.29 -19.03 30.13
C ILE A 474 0.51 -18.70 28.87
N VAL A 475 -0.05 -19.05 27.71
CA VAL A 475 0.55 -18.80 26.38
C VAL A 475 -0.25 -17.81 25.54
N GLY A 476 -1.45 -17.43 25.98
CA GLY A 476 -2.21 -16.36 25.36
C GLY A 476 -3.60 -16.17 25.94
N THR A 477 -4.30 -15.16 25.45
CA THR A 477 -5.66 -14.82 25.86
C THR A 477 -6.53 -14.48 24.66
N ALA A 478 -7.84 -14.67 24.80
CA ALA A 478 -8.86 -14.24 23.86
C ALA A 478 -10.01 -13.57 24.61
N ASP A 479 -10.62 -12.56 24.02
CA ASP A 479 -11.69 -11.79 24.66
C ASP A 479 -12.91 -11.66 23.75
N GLY A 480 -14.07 -11.44 24.34
CA GLY A 480 -15.31 -11.23 23.61
C GLY A 480 -16.47 -10.80 24.50
N ALA A 481 -17.60 -10.50 23.88
CA ALA A 481 -18.79 -10.04 24.60
C ALA A 481 -20.08 -10.69 24.07
N VAL A 482 -21.04 -10.88 24.97
CA VAL A 482 -22.41 -11.30 24.64
C VAL A 482 -23.35 -10.14 24.94
N ASN A 483 -23.98 -9.61 23.89
CA ASN A 483 -24.89 -8.48 23.99
C ASN A 483 -26.35 -8.93 24.09
N GLY A 484 -27.07 -8.35 25.04
CA GLY A 484 -28.50 -8.55 25.30
C GLY A 484 -28.85 -10.00 25.56
N LEU A 485 -28.47 -10.56 26.72
CA LEU A 485 -28.75 -11.92 27.13
C LEU A 485 -29.95 -11.96 28.10
N PRO A 486 -31.16 -12.34 27.64
CA PRO A 486 -32.34 -12.39 28.50
C PRO A 486 -32.19 -13.38 29.65
N GLY A 487 -32.94 -13.16 30.73
CA GLY A 487 -33.04 -14.13 31.82
C GLY A 487 -33.67 -15.45 31.35
N GLY A 488 -33.11 -16.58 31.77
CA GLY A 488 -33.53 -17.92 31.37
C GLY A 488 -33.15 -18.33 29.94
N ALA A 489 -32.39 -17.51 29.20
CA ALA A 489 -32.05 -17.75 27.81
C ALA A 489 -30.57 -18.06 27.61
N ALA A 490 -30.25 -18.68 26.46
CA ALA A 490 -28.89 -18.93 26.01
C ALA A 490 -28.57 -18.14 24.73
N LYS A 491 -27.32 -17.70 24.59
CA LYS A 491 -26.78 -17.15 23.34
C LYS A 491 -25.41 -17.73 23.03
N SER A 492 -25.10 -17.85 21.74
CA SER A 492 -23.76 -18.18 21.31
C SER A 492 -22.79 -17.03 21.55
N PHE A 493 -21.53 -17.36 21.80
CA PHE A 493 -20.45 -16.40 21.93
C PHE A 493 -19.20 -16.86 21.18
N ARG A 494 -18.33 -15.90 20.87
CA ARG A 494 -16.99 -16.11 20.34
C ARG A 494 -16.02 -15.20 21.06
N LEU A 495 -14.91 -15.77 21.51
CA LEU A 495 -13.77 -15.06 22.09
C LEU A 495 -12.63 -15.17 21.09
N THR A 496 -12.02 -14.05 20.72
CA THR A 496 -10.97 -14.00 19.69
C THR A 496 -9.70 -13.43 20.27
N SER A 497 -8.58 -14.10 20.00
CA SER A 497 -7.24 -13.66 20.39
C SER A 497 -6.63 -12.72 19.35
N LEU A 498 -5.64 -11.93 19.79
CA LEU A 498 -4.82 -11.08 18.93
C LEU A 498 -3.70 -11.92 18.28
N GLY A 499 -4.06 -12.74 17.29
CA GLY A 499 -3.13 -13.64 16.62
C GLY A 499 -3.33 -15.11 16.98
N MET A 500 -2.73 -15.99 16.18
CA MET A 500 -2.74 -17.43 16.45
C MET A 500 -1.92 -17.73 17.71
N ILE A 501 -2.50 -18.47 18.67
CA ILE A 501 -1.80 -18.87 19.90
C ILE A 501 -1.17 -20.24 19.67
N GLN A 502 0.17 -20.25 19.59
CA GLN A 502 0.96 -21.46 19.46
C GLN A 502 1.06 -22.20 20.81
N ASP A 503 1.25 -23.53 20.75
CA ASP A 503 1.53 -24.40 21.90
C ASP A 503 0.45 -24.49 22.99
N ALA A 504 -0.72 -23.90 22.79
CA ALA A 504 -1.87 -24.09 23.67
C ALA A 504 -2.36 -25.55 23.60
N THR A 505 -2.46 -26.21 24.74
CA THR A 505 -3.00 -27.58 24.88
C THR A 505 -4.37 -27.59 25.54
N SER A 506 -4.71 -26.54 26.29
CA SER A 506 -6.01 -26.36 26.93
C SER A 506 -6.38 -24.87 27.03
N PHE A 507 -7.64 -24.59 27.36
CA PHE A 507 -8.11 -23.24 27.61
C PHE A 507 -9.09 -23.20 28.79
N LYS A 508 -9.19 -22.05 29.47
CA LYS A 508 -10.17 -21.77 30.52
C LYS A 508 -10.98 -20.55 30.15
N VAL A 509 -12.30 -20.62 30.28
CA VAL A 509 -13.21 -19.49 30.05
C VAL A 509 -13.62 -18.89 31.40
N GLN A 510 -13.69 -17.57 31.48
CA GLN A 510 -14.11 -16.82 32.66
C GLN A 510 -15.00 -15.63 32.28
N SER A 511 -15.82 -15.16 33.22
CA SER A 511 -16.54 -13.90 33.10
C SER A 511 -15.66 -12.75 33.61
N ASN A 512 -15.44 -11.74 32.78
CA ASN A 512 -14.66 -10.54 33.12
C ASN A 512 -15.56 -9.38 33.62
N GLY A 513 -16.89 -9.55 33.61
CA GLY A 513 -17.86 -8.56 34.08
C GLY A 513 -19.21 -8.67 33.39
N GLN A 514 -20.28 -8.18 34.02
CA GLN A 514 -21.63 -8.14 33.45
C GLN A 514 -22.36 -6.85 33.87
N MET A 515 -23.15 -6.27 32.96
CA MET A 515 -23.95 -5.04 33.16
C MET A 515 -25.39 -5.20 32.68
#